data_AF-A0A3A4PMC0-F1
#
_entry.id   AF-A0A3A4PMC0-F1
#
_cell.length_a   1.000
_cell.length_b   1.000
_cell.length_c   1.000
_cell.angle_alpha   90.00
_cell.angle_beta   90.00
_cell.angle_gamma   90.00
#
_symmetry.space_group_name_H-M   'P 1'
#
loop_
_entity.id
_entity.type
_entity.pdbx_description
1 polymer ?
#
loop_
_entity_poly.entity_id
_entity_poly.type
_entity_poly.pdbx_seq_one_letter_code
_entity_poly.pdbx_strand_id
1 'polypeptide(L)'
;MEWQVERNPPTKQRVDDLHFFLFERTLHPELFEIATVKRVEQRRYQAEIWILQCAHAVTVHTARGAVMELIAPEMQILPKTGLATSFRFRGERDHVQALDSGMRYILSSQVERMTPQVFPSTFRELHRHAQRKGFFVEFGEPIDGMTAFSFVDFEARDHEFHVYAFHAFPSDLTLLKTQSILELGPEPRDRFG
;
A
#
# COMPACT_ATOMS: atom_id res chain seq x y z
N MET A 1 20.59 36.56 -0.71
CA MET A 1 19.17 36.28 -0.99
C MET A 1 18.96 34.84 -0.59
N GLU A 2 18.41 34.65 0.59
CA GLU A 2 18.25 33.36 1.25
C GLU A 2 17.01 32.70 0.64
N TRP A 3 17.20 31.57 -0.06
CA TRP A 3 16.10 30.78 -0.59
C TRP A 3 15.34 30.20 0.59
N GLN A 4 14.15 30.72 0.87
CA GLN A 4 13.22 30.08 1.78
C GLN A 4 12.84 28.73 1.16
N VAL A 5 13.33 27.65 1.76
CA VAL A 5 12.81 26.30 1.53
C VAL A 5 11.32 26.36 1.83
N GLU A 6 10.51 26.15 0.80
CA GLU A 6 9.06 26.08 0.92
C GLU A 6 8.74 24.92 1.86
N ARG A 7 8.45 25.24 3.12
CA ARG A 7 8.16 24.26 4.17
C ARG A 7 6.88 23.53 3.78
N ASN A 8 6.99 22.26 3.41
CA ASN A 8 5.82 21.45 3.14
C ASN A 8 5.02 21.34 4.45
N PRO A 9 3.74 21.76 4.52
CA PRO A 9 2.98 21.68 5.76
C PRO A 9 2.95 20.25 6.30
N PRO A 10 2.82 20.07 7.63
CA PRO A 10 2.70 18.73 8.22
C PRO A 10 1.57 17.96 7.54
N THR A 11 1.84 16.71 7.18
CA THR A 11 0.89 15.82 6.52
C THR A 11 -0.34 15.67 7.41
N LYS A 12 -1.44 16.34 7.05
CA LYS A 12 -2.73 16.26 7.77
C LYS A 12 -3.51 14.99 7.50
N GLN A 13 -2.96 14.08 6.69
CA GLN A 13 -3.63 12.85 6.30
C GLN A 13 -3.84 11.95 7.51
N ARG A 14 -5.02 11.35 7.60
CA ARG A 14 -5.43 10.48 8.71
C ARG A 14 -5.84 9.12 8.16
N VAL A 15 -5.69 8.07 8.96
CA VAL A 15 -6.16 6.72 8.56
C VAL A 15 -7.67 6.73 8.27
N ASP A 16 -8.44 7.57 8.97
CA ASP A 16 -9.89 7.66 8.79
C ASP A 16 -10.33 8.19 7.41
N ASP A 17 -9.42 8.88 6.71
CA ASP A 17 -9.66 9.38 5.35
C ASP A 17 -9.33 8.30 4.30
N LEU A 18 -8.57 7.28 4.68
CA LEU A 18 -8.09 6.23 3.78
C LEU A 18 -9.12 5.13 3.56
N HIS A 19 -9.14 4.69 2.31
CA HIS A 19 -9.89 3.54 1.87
C HIS A 19 -8.94 2.53 1.25
N PHE A 20 -9.28 1.26 1.46
CA PHE A 20 -8.78 0.16 0.66
C PHE A 20 -9.62 0.06 -0.62
N PHE A 21 -8.96 -0.15 -1.75
CA PHE A 21 -9.58 -0.51 -3.01
C PHE A 21 -8.83 -1.69 -3.62
N LEU A 22 -9.59 -2.61 -4.22
CA LEU A 22 -9.06 -3.65 -5.08
C LEU A 22 -9.69 -3.52 -6.46
N PHE A 23 -8.84 -3.31 -7.47
CA PHE A 23 -9.27 -3.21 -8.86
C PHE A 23 -8.78 -4.41 -9.67
N GLU A 24 -9.60 -4.94 -10.57
CA GLU A 24 -9.24 -5.92 -11.60
C GLU A 24 -8.73 -5.25 -12.87
N ARG A 25 -7.96 -4.18 -12.68
CA ARG A 25 -7.27 -3.42 -13.71
C ARG A 25 -6.22 -2.52 -13.07
N THR A 26 -5.32 -2.02 -13.90
CA THR A 26 -4.42 -0.94 -13.53
C THR A 26 -5.12 0.41 -13.69
N LEU A 27 -4.83 1.33 -12.79
CA LEU A 27 -5.20 2.73 -12.88
C LEU A 27 -4.03 3.55 -13.43
N HIS A 28 -4.32 4.63 -14.16
CA HIS A 28 -3.26 5.45 -14.75
C HIS A 28 -2.46 6.18 -13.65
N PRO A 29 -1.12 6.21 -13.74
CA PRO A 29 -0.26 6.88 -12.75
C PRO A 29 -0.59 8.36 -12.53
N GLU A 30 -1.14 9.04 -13.55
CA GLU A 30 -1.52 10.47 -13.50
C GLU A 30 -2.57 10.82 -12.44
N LEU A 31 -3.25 9.81 -11.88
CA LEU A 31 -4.21 10.00 -10.80
C LEU A 31 -3.54 10.13 -9.42
N PHE A 32 -2.21 9.95 -9.33
CA PHE A 32 -1.50 9.80 -8.07
C PHE A 32 -0.23 10.64 -7.99
N GLU A 33 0.03 11.20 -6.82
CA GLU A 33 1.34 11.73 -6.45
C GLU A 33 2.24 10.58 -5.97
N ILE A 34 3.02 10.02 -6.89
CA ILE A 34 3.88 8.87 -6.64
C ILE A 34 5.22 9.35 -6.09
N ALA A 35 5.54 8.98 -4.85
CA ALA A 35 6.80 9.35 -4.21
C ALA A 35 7.97 8.46 -4.68
N THR A 36 7.73 7.16 -4.84
CA THR A 36 8.74 6.22 -5.36
C THR A 36 8.07 4.96 -5.92
N VAL A 37 8.81 4.27 -6.80
CA VAL A 37 8.36 3.07 -7.51
C VAL A 37 9.36 1.94 -7.34
N LYS A 38 8.86 0.74 -7.06
CA LYS A 38 9.62 -0.51 -7.11
C LYS A 38 9.00 -1.45 -8.13
N ARG A 39 9.82 -1.96 -9.04
CA ARG A 39 9.43 -3.00 -10.00
C ARG A 39 10.00 -4.36 -9.59
N VAL A 40 9.21 -5.39 -9.82
CA VAL A 40 9.54 -6.79 -9.53
C VAL A 40 9.14 -7.62 -10.75
N GLU A 41 10.07 -8.43 -11.23
CA GLU A 41 9.83 -9.35 -12.35
C GLU A 41 9.91 -10.78 -11.85
N GLN A 42 8.92 -11.58 -12.21
CA GLN A 42 8.90 -13.03 -12.02
C GLN A 42 8.50 -13.70 -13.33
N ARG A 43 8.67 -15.02 -13.41
CA ARG A 43 8.36 -15.76 -14.64
C ARG A 43 6.90 -15.63 -15.06
N ARG A 44 5.99 -15.57 -14.09
CA ARG A 44 4.53 -15.63 -14.32
C ARG A 44 3.82 -14.28 -14.18
N TYR A 45 4.51 -13.27 -13.66
CA TYR A 45 3.93 -11.94 -13.47
C TYR A 45 5.00 -10.87 -13.38
N GLN A 46 4.55 -9.63 -13.56
CA GLN A 46 5.30 -8.43 -13.21
C GLN A 46 4.52 -7.69 -12.14
N ALA A 47 5.22 -7.14 -11.15
CA ALA A 47 4.60 -6.32 -10.12
C ALA A 47 5.25 -4.95 -10.05
N GLU A 48 4.43 -3.95 -9.72
CA GLU A 48 4.84 -2.59 -9.49
C GLU A 48 4.25 -2.10 -8.17
N ILE A 49 5.11 -1.61 -7.29
CA ILE A 49 4.74 -1.07 -5.98
C ILE A 49 5.02 0.43 -6.00
N TRP A 50 4.02 1.24 -5.65
CA TRP A 50 4.13 2.68 -5.48
C TRP A 50 3.98 3.01 -4.02
N ILE A 51 4.89 3.83 -3.49
CA ILE A 51 4.62 4.56 -2.25
C ILE A 51 4.01 5.90 -2.64
N LEU A 52 2.84 6.16 -2.08
CA LEU A 52 2.09 7.41 -2.19
C LEU A 52 2.20 8.18 -0.87
N GLN A 53 1.60 9.36 -0.76
CA GLN A 53 1.55 10.09 0.50
C GLN A 53 0.87 9.26 1.60
N CYS A 54 1.63 8.76 2.57
CA CYS A 54 1.13 7.92 3.69
C CYS A 54 0.21 6.77 3.25
N ALA A 55 0.51 6.16 2.10
CA ALA A 55 -0.33 5.19 1.40
C ALA A 55 0.54 4.39 0.41
N HIS A 56 -0.05 3.38 -0.24
CA HIS A 56 0.64 2.67 -1.31
C HIS A 56 -0.34 2.15 -2.36
N ALA A 57 0.21 1.78 -3.52
CA ALA A 57 -0.46 0.98 -4.52
C ALA A 57 0.42 -0.20 -4.92
N VAL A 58 -0.18 -1.36 -5.13
CA VAL A 58 0.50 -2.55 -5.65
C VAL A 58 -0.27 -3.03 -6.86
N THR A 59 0.38 -3.08 -8.01
CA THR A 59 -0.19 -3.67 -9.22
C THR A 59 0.55 -4.95 -9.57
N VAL A 60 -0.20 -6.02 -9.87
CA VAL A 60 0.35 -7.26 -10.41
C VAL A 60 -0.28 -7.54 -11.77
N HIS A 61 0.57 -7.74 -12.76
CA HIS A 61 0.23 -8.06 -14.14
C HIS A 61 0.56 -9.50 -14.47
N THR A 62 -0.41 -10.21 -15.03
CA THR A 62 -0.24 -11.56 -15.57
C THR A 62 -0.70 -11.59 -17.02
N ALA A 63 -0.51 -12.73 -17.70
CA ALA A 63 -1.09 -12.94 -19.03
C ALA A 63 -2.63 -12.93 -19.04
N ARG A 64 -3.30 -13.13 -17.90
CA ARG A 64 -4.76 -13.20 -17.78
C ARG A 64 -5.42 -11.88 -17.41
N GLY A 65 -4.63 -10.88 -17.01
CA GLY A 65 -5.14 -9.59 -16.54
C GLY A 65 -4.26 -8.97 -15.48
N ALA A 66 -4.73 -7.88 -14.91
CA ALA A 66 -4.05 -7.14 -13.86
C ALA A 66 -4.94 -6.97 -12.64
N VAL A 67 -4.32 -6.89 -11.48
CA VAL A 67 -4.97 -6.52 -10.22
C VAL A 67 -4.20 -5.38 -9.57
N MET A 68 -4.90 -4.43 -9.00
CA MET A 68 -4.33 -3.31 -8.27
C MET A 68 -4.94 -3.22 -6.88
N GLU A 69 -4.11 -3.49 -5.86
CA GLU A 69 -4.35 -3.06 -4.48
C GLU A 69 -4.02 -1.57 -4.39
N LEU A 70 -4.91 -0.77 -3.81
CA LEU A 70 -4.71 0.66 -3.62
C LEU A 70 -5.20 1.07 -2.23
N ILE A 71 -4.32 1.74 -1.49
CA ILE A 71 -4.67 2.53 -0.32
C ILE A 71 -4.63 3.99 -0.73
N ALA A 72 -5.76 4.69 -0.67
CA ALA A 72 -5.83 6.11 -0.99
C ALA A 72 -7.03 6.76 -0.30
N PRO A 73 -7.06 8.10 -0.16
CA PRO A 73 -8.29 8.80 0.15
C PRO A 73 -9.37 8.50 -0.89
N GLU A 74 -10.64 8.61 -0.50
CA GLU A 74 -11.74 8.55 -1.47
C GLU A 74 -11.66 9.79 -2.39
N MET A 75 -11.29 9.59 -3.66
CA MET A 75 -11.20 10.67 -4.64
C MET A 75 -12.37 10.62 -5.62
N GLN A 76 -12.89 11.80 -5.98
CA GLN A 76 -14.00 11.92 -6.94
C GLN A 76 -13.66 11.38 -8.34
N ILE A 77 -12.37 11.25 -8.67
CA ILE A 77 -11.86 10.85 -9.99
C ILE A 77 -11.56 9.34 -10.13
N LEU A 78 -11.64 8.56 -9.04
CA LEU A 78 -11.39 7.12 -9.16
C LEU A 78 -12.50 6.45 -9.98
N PRO A 79 -12.14 5.60 -10.96
CA PRO A 79 -13.15 4.93 -11.78
C PRO A 79 -13.91 3.90 -10.94
N LYS A 80 -15.17 3.68 -11.28
CA LYS A 80 -15.97 2.56 -10.73
C LYS A 80 -15.76 1.25 -11.50
N THR A 81 -15.34 1.36 -12.76
CA THR A 81 -15.12 0.21 -13.63
C THR A 81 -13.95 -0.63 -13.16
N GLY A 82 -14.16 -1.93 -13.02
CA GLY A 82 -13.15 -2.87 -12.55
C GLY A 82 -12.90 -2.80 -11.05
N LEU A 83 -13.70 -2.06 -10.27
CA LEU A 83 -13.62 -2.09 -8.81
C LEU A 83 -14.23 -3.40 -8.30
N ALA A 84 -13.41 -4.28 -7.72
CA ALA A 84 -13.85 -5.54 -7.13
C ALA A 84 -14.37 -5.33 -5.70
N THR A 85 -13.63 -4.57 -4.89
CA THR A 85 -14.04 -4.24 -3.51
C THR A 85 -13.47 -2.92 -3.04
N SER A 86 -14.14 -2.29 -2.08
CA SER A 86 -13.58 -1.18 -1.32
C SER A 86 -14.17 -1.09 0.08
N PHE A 87 -13.38 -0.54 1.01
CA PHE A 87 -13.84 -0.27 2.37
C PHE A 87 -12.91 0.70 3.10
N ARG A 88 -13.43 1.32 4.17
CA ARG A 88 -12.63 2.11 5.12
C ARG A 88 -11.88 1.21 6.09
N PHE A 89 -10.68 1.63 6.48
CA PHE A 89 -9.92 0.96 7.53
C PHE A 89 -10.56 1.23 8.91
N ARG A 90 -10.88 0.16 9.63
CA ARG A 90 -11.40 0.22 11.01
C ARG A 90 -10.98 -1.04 11.76
N GLY A 91 -10.30 -0.86 12.89
CA GLY A 91 -9.85 -1.99 13.72
C GLY A 91 -9.06 -3.01 12.92
N GLU A 92 -9.36 -4.28 13.12
CA GLU A 92 -8.83 -5.40 12.34
C GLU A 92 -9.82 -5.82 11.26
N ARG A 93 -9.29 -6.22 10.10
CA ARG A 93 -10.09 -6.76 9.01
C ARG A 93 -9.29 -7.71 8.14
N ASP A 94 -9.86 -8.90 7.97
CA ASP A 94 -9.45 -9.86 6.95
C ASP A 94 -10.40 -9.80 5.75
N HIS A 95 -9.85 -10.03 4.56
CA HIS A 95 -10.59 -10.06 3.32
C HIS A 95 -9.98 -11.09 2.35
N VAL A 96 -10.85 -11.83 1.67
CA VAL A 96 -10.48 -12.78 0.63
C VAL A 96 -11.37 -12.54 -0.57
N GLN A 97 -10.79 -12.47 -1.77
CA GLN A 97 -11.49 -12.24 -3.01
C GLN A 97 -10.94 -13.13 -4.13
N ALA A 98 -11.83 -13.85 -4.81
CA ALA A 98 -11.52 -14.47 -6.10
C ALA A 98 -11.75 -13.44 -7.20
N LEU A 99 -10.86 -13.41 -8.19
CA LEU A 99 -10.86 -12.45 -9.30
C LEU A 99 -11.21 -13.16 -10.61
N ASP A 100 -11.76 -12.43 -11.58
CA ASP A 100 -12.17 -12.95 -12.89
C ASP A 100 -10.97 -13.50 -13.68
N SER A 101 -9.79 -12.94 -13.43
CA SER A 101 -8.50 -13.42 -13.96
C SER A 101 -8.11 -14.83 -13.46
N GLY A 102 -8.82 -15.38 -12.47
CA GLY A 102 -8.49 -16.63 -11.78
C GLY A 102 -7.45 -16.48 -10.68
N MET A 103 -7.00 -15.25 -10.39
CA MET A 103 -6.17 -14.93 -9.23
C MET A 103 -7.01 -14.91 -7.95
N ARG A 104 -6.36 -15.12 -6.81
CA ARG A 104 -6.98 -14.98 -5.48
C ARG A 104 -6.20 -13.96 -4.66
N TYR A 105 -6.93 -12.99 -4.12
CA TYR A 105 -6.39 -11.94 -3.27
C TYR A 105 -6.79 -12.20 -1.82
N ILE A 106 -5.82 -12.05 -0.92
CA ILE A 106 -5.99 -12.19 0.53
C ILE A 106 -5.38 -10.94 1.16
N LEU A 107 -6.07 -10.35 2.12
CA LEU A 107 -5.62 -9.20 2.88
C LEU A 107 -5.95 -9.40 4.36
N SER A 108 -5.00 -9.03 5.21
CA SER A 108 -5.22 -8.69 6.61
C SER A 108 -4.79 -7.25 6.85
N SER A 109 -5.59 -6.48 7.57
CA SER A 109 -5.31 -5.08 7.87
C SER A 109 -5.63 -4.75 9.33
N GLN A 110 -4.84 -3.86 9.92
CA GLN A 110 -4.98 -3.47 11.32
C GLN A 110 -4.72 -1.97 11.49
N VAL A 111 -5.65 -1.28 12.14
CA VAL A 111 -5.48 0.11 12.59
C VAL A 111 -5.16 0.13 14.08
N GLU A 112 -3.92 0.47 14.42
CA GLU A 112 -3.47 0.57 15.80
C GLU A 112 -3.48 2.04 16.24
N ARG A 113 -4.42 2.39 17.12
CA ARG A 113 -4.45 3.70 17.80
C ARG A 113 -3.81 3.56 19.16
N MET A 114 -2.81 4.40 19.43
CA MET A 114 -2.00 4.31 20.64
C MET A 114 -2.13 5.55 21.51
N THR A 115 -1.72 5.41 22.78
CA THR A 115 -1.61 6.54 23.69
C THR A 115 -0.33 7.34 23.41
N PRO A 116 -0.26 8.62 23.83
CA PRO A 116 0.96 9.43 23.71
C PRO A 116 2.18 8.81 24.41
N GLN A 117 1.97 7.93 25.40
CA GLN A 117 3.03 7.23 26.11
C GLN A 117 3.59 6.02 25.33
N VAL A 118 2.74 5.32 24.56
CA VAL A 118 3.11 4.08 23.85
C VAL A 118 3.60 4.37 22.43
N PHE A 119 2.94 5.29 21.72
CA PHE A 119 3.22 5.56 20.31
C PHE A 119 4.70 5.89 20.03
N PRO A 120 5.40 6.75 20.79
CA PRO A 120 6.75 7.16 20.43
C PRO A 120 7.77 6.02 20.43
N SER A 121 7.64 5.04 21.33
CA SER A 121 8.52 3.86 21.33
C SER A 121 8.26 2.97 20.13
N THR A 122 6.99 2.68 19.86
CA THR A 122 6.60 1.83 18.72
C THR A 122 6.99 2.46 17.39
N PHE A 123 6.74 3.77 17.24
CA PHE A 123 7.13 4.54 16.06
C PHE A 123 8.65 4.44 15.81
N ARG A 124 9.48 4.69 16.83
CA ARG A 124 10.95 4.64 16.70
C ARG A 124 11.47 3.25 16.38
N GLU A 125 10.79 2.20 16.83
CA GLU A 125 11.14 0.82 16.47
C GLU A 125 10.85 0.54 15.00
N LEU A 126 9.62 0.82 14.56
CA LEU A 126 9.19 0.60 13.17
C LEU A 126 9.95 1.48 12.18
N HIS A 127 10.22 2.72 12.55
CA HIS A 127 11.04 3.64 11.77
C HIS A 127 12.46 3.11 11.56
N ARG A 128 13.13 2.67 12.64
CA ARG A 128 14.46 2.03 12.53
C ARG A 128 14.43 0.73 11.72
N HIS A 129 13.36 -0.05 11.82
CA HIS A 129 13.18 -1.24 10.99
C HIS A 129 13.07 -0.85 9.51
N ALA A 130 12.20 0.10 9.20
CA ALA A 130 11.94 0.57 7.85
C ALA A 130 13.20 1.18 7.22
N GLN A 131 13.97 2.00 7.95
CA GLN A 131 15.22 2.58 7.44
C GLN A 131 16.28 1.54 7.05
N ARG A 132 16.24 0.33 7.62
CA ARG A 132 17.15 -0.76 7.26
C ARG A 132 16.70 -1.53 6.01
N LYS A 133 15.47 -1.32 5.56
CA LYS A 133 14.85 -2.03 4.43
C LYS A 133 14.48 -1.03 3.32
N GLY A 134 14.66 -1.43 2.06
CA GLY A 134 14.89 -0.49 0.96
C GLY A 134 13.69 0.29 0.40
N PHE A 135 12.47 0.15 0.92
CA PHE A 135 11.29 0.78 0.32
C PHE A 135 10.45 1.50 1.39
N PHE A 136 10.93 2.70 1.70
CA PHE A 136 10.53 3.56 2.81
C PHE A 136 10.56 5.03 2.35
N VAL A 137 9.56 5.82 2.74
CA VAL A 137 9.51 7.27 2.48
C VAL A 137 8.90 8.00 3.67
N GLU A 138 9.49 9.14 4.02
CA GLU A 138 8.97 10.08 5.01
C GLU A 138 8.21 11.24 4.34
N PHE A 139 7.21 11.77 5.01
CA PHE A 139 6.31 12.81 4.51
C PHE A 139 6.16 13.94 5.52
N GLY A 140 6.41 15.16 5.05
CA GLY A 140 6.17 16.39 5.81
C GLY A 140 7.22 16.67 6.88
N GLU A 141 6.92 17.66 7.70
CA GLU A 141 7.78 18.08 8.81
C GLU A 141 7.59 17.19 10.05
N PRO A 142 8.64 16.99 10.87
CA PRO A 142 8.53 16.24 12.11
C PRO A 142 7.58 16.89 13.13
N ILE A 143 6.81 16.07 13.83
CA ILE A 143 6.02 16.46 15.00
C ILE A 143 6.60 15.71 16.20
N ASP A 144 7.09 16.44 17.21
CA ASP A 144 7.79 15.87 18.37
C ASP A 144 8.93 14.90 17.98
N GLY A 145 9.64 15.22 16.89
CA GLY A 145 10.73 14.41 16.35
C GLY A 145 10.28 13.15 15.59
N MET A 146 8.99 13.02 15.26
CA MET A 146 8.43 11.92 14.49
C MET A 146 7.84 12.43 13.17
N THR A 147 8.31 11.91 12.05
CA THR A 147 7.80 12.25 10.71
C THR A 147 6.84 11.18 10.22
N ALA A 148 5.72 11.56 9.59
CA ALA A 148 4.85 10.57 8.98
C ALA A 148 5.62 9.77 7.93
N PHE A 149 5.35 8.48 7.78
CA PHE A 149 6.11 7.67 6.83
C PHE A 149 5.29 6.49 6.30
N SER A 150 5.75 5.94 5.19
CA SER A 150 5.26 4.67 4.62
C SER A 150 6.41 3.73 4.38
N PHE A 151 6.17 2.46 4.65
CA PHE A 151 7.08 1.36 4.38
C PHE A 151 6.31 0.23 3.71
N VAL A 152 6.93 -0.39 2.70
CA VAL A 152 6.41 -1.60 2.06
C VAL A 152 7.55 -2.59 1.85
N ASP A 153 7.40 -3.82 2.32
CA ASP A 153 8.26 -4.97 2.02
C ASP A 153 7.48 -5.98 1.18
N PHE A 154 8.19 -6.88 0.50
CA PHE A 154 7.54 -7.88 -0.33
C PHE A 154 8.35 -9.18 -0.43
N GLU A 155 7.65 -10.27 -0.68
CA GLU A 155 8.24 -11.55 -1.10
C GLU A 155 7.63 -11.98 -2.43
N ALA A 156 8.49 -12.27 -3.41
CA ALA A 156 8.08 -12.63 -4.75
C ALA A 156 8.44 -14.09 -5.03
N ARG A 157 7.43 -14.88 -5.39
CA ARG A 157 7.55 -16.29 -5.79
C ARG A 157 6.74 -16.51 -7.05
N ASP A 158 7.09 -17.49 -7.86
CA ASP A 158 6.44 -17.74 -9.16
C ASP A 158 4.91 -17.80 -9.12
N HIS A 159 4.32 -18.24 -8.01
CA HIS A 159 2.87 -18.45 -7.87
C HIS A 159 2.19 -17.51 -6.88
N GLU A 160 2.95 -16.67 -6.17
CA GLU A 160 2.41 -15.81 -5.14
C GLU A 160 3.25 -14.55 -4.96
N PHE A 161 2.58 -13.43 -4.72
CA PHE A 161 3.21 -12.17 -4.38
C PHE A 161 2.69 -11.70 -3.02
N HIS A 162 3.60 -11.62 -2.06
CA HIS A 162 3.30 -11.20 -0.70
C HIS A 162 3.75 -9.76 -0.50
N VAL A 163 2.90 -8.94 0.13
CA VAL A 163 3.18 -7.55 0.44
C VAL A 163 2.92 -7.31 1.92
N TYR A 164 3.84 -6.61 2.57
CA TYR A 164 3.75 -6.21 3.96
C TYR A 164 3.97 -4.72 4.05
N ALA A 165 2.98 -3.95 4.47
CA ALA A 165 3.08 -2.50 4.55
C ALA A 165 2.72 -1.98 5.93
N PHE A 166 3.34 -0.87 6.30
CA PHE A 166 2.84 -0.04 7.39
C PHE A 166 3.02 1.45 7.10
N HIS A 167 2.03 2.22 7.55
CA HIS A 167 1.94 3.67 7.39
C HIS A 167 1.77 4.30 8.77
N ALA A 168 2.61 5.29 9.08
CA ALA A 168 2.61 5.94 10.39
C ALA A 168 2.09 7.37 10.32
N PHE A 169 1.18 7.69 11.25
CA PHE A 169 0.49 8.96 11.35
C PHE A 169 0.73 9.57 12.74
N PRO A 170 1.86 10.26 12.97
CA PRO A 170 2.22 10.81 14.28
C PRO A 170 1.18 11.77 14.85
N SER A 171 0.57 12.62 14.02
CA SER A 171 -0.49 13.56 14.43
C SER A 171 -1.67 12.89 15.12
N ASP A 172 -1.98 11.65 14.72
CA ASP A 172 -3.12 10.86 15.20
C ASP A 172 -2.68 9.72 16.14
N LEU A 173 -1.38 9.59 16.44
CA LEU A 173 -0.80 8.48 17.21
C LEU A 173 -1.26 7.11 16.70
N THR A 174 -1.34 6.99 15.37
CA THR A 174 -1.95 5.84 14.69
C THR A 174 -1.00 5.18 13.71
N LEU A 175 -1.07 3.85 13.62
CA LEU A 175 -0.45 3.04 12.57
C LEU A 175 -1.53 2.31 11.77
N LEU A 176 -1.34 2.24 10.45
CA LEU A 176 -2.05 1.30 9.59
C LEU A 176 -1.06 0.23 9.14
N LYS A 177 -1.39 -1.04 9.36
CA LYS A 177 -0.63 -2.20 8.88
C LYS A 177 -1.47 -2.98 7.88
N THR A 178 -0.86 -3.44 6.79
CA THR A 178 -1.48 -4.39 5.87
C THR A 178 -0.52 -5.52 5.54
N GLN A 179 -1.08 -6.71 5.38
CA GLN A 179 -0.40 -7.87 4.81
C GLN A 179 -1.32 -8.45 3.75
N SER A 180 -0.85 -8.51 2.51
CA SER A 180 -1.60 -9.10 1.41
C SER A 180 -0.83 -10.19 0.70
N ILE A 181 -1.59 -11.12 0.14
CA ILE A 181 -1.09 -12.22 -0.69
C ILE A 181 -1.94 -12.23 -1.96
N LEU A 182 -1.26 -12.16 -3.10
CA LEU A 182 -1.88 -12.46 -4.38
C LEU A 182 -1.40 -13.82 -4.87
N GLU A 183 -2.30 -14.79 -4.87
CA GLU A 183 -2.08 -16.13 -5.41
C GLU A 183 -2.45 -16.15 -6.89
N LEU A 184 -1.53 -16.60 -7.73
CA LEU A 184 -1.79 -16.81 -9.14
C LEU A 184 -2.56 -18.12 -9.34
N GLY A 185 -3.60 -18.07 -10.18
CA GLY A 185 -4.31 -19.27 -10.60
C GLY A 185 -3.40 -20.29 -11.31
N PRO A 186 -3.85 -21.55 -11.48
CA PRO A 186 -3.08 -22.56 -12.17
C PRO A 186 -2.68 -22.10 -13.58
N GLU A 187 -1.48 -22.54 -14.03
CA GLU A 187 -1.06 -22.30 -15.41
C GLU A 187 -2.13 -22.86 -16.36
N PRO A 188 -2.41 -22.21 -17.49
CA PRO A 188 -3.23 -22.84 -18.52
C PRO A 188 -2.64 -24.22 -18.81
N ARG A 189 -3.45 -25.28 -18.70
CA ARG A 189 -3.08 -26.53 -19.34
C ARG A 189 -3.09 -26.24 -20.82
N ASP A 190 -1.94 -26.39 -21.48
CA ASP A 190 -1.87 -26.39 -22.93
C ASP A 190 -2.96 -27.34 -23.47
N ARG A 191 -3.94 -26.78 -24.17
CA ARG A 191 -4.92 -27.56 -24.91
C ARG A 191 -4.27 -28.00 -26.22
N PHE A 192 -3.33 -28.93 -26.12
CA PHE A 192 -2.89 -29.74 -27.25
C PHE A 192 -3.25 -31.19 -26.96
N GLY A 193 -4.28 -31.64 -27.68
CA GLY A 193 -4.83 -32.98 -27.74
C GLY A 193 -5.92 -32.97 -28.80
#